data_AF-A0A968F355-F1
#
_entry.id   AF-A0A968F355-F1
#
_cell.length_a   1.000
_cell.length_b   1.000
_cell.length_c   1.000
_cell.angle_alpha   90.00
_cell.angle_beta   90.00
_cell.angle_gamma   90.00
#
_symmetry.space_group_name_H-M   'P 1'
#
loop_
_entity.id
_entity.type
_entity.pdbx_description
1 polymer ?
#
loop_
_entity_poly.entity_id
_entity_poly.type
_entity_poly.pdbx_seq_one_letter_code
_entity_poly.pdbx_strand_id
1 'polypeptide(L)'
;MKVVFRLVALLACMFWAMSSPAQDIPTPYVPDFTSAPAIMTQFEFDVTDSIFADTLAMHQIIYRDQPETSWSSSQAGFVYHICSTFTFSGQINYIPTSDILEWYWRSENDTAVVSQSPKNGGDDFPAPDYLIADMGADPAGDAENASGSYLDITHLYASYSDTKLYFRLENNGGGFPTSQGLFTYFIYSVGILDPNTTDSVAYALVYANVPGLFSPGLYVMDAVDSSFSQIASITTSISGNMLNMSCNISDLTSQPAWSDWPPPAGFIGIAPVTATAVFTDLSINDFGKSGVFVPKSNLLDFSLENNSPQISDPVVSLLGEDTIIAEISYTDPDSHLPTVRNFVFEGIEYPMLACVKSYETGALFEQSTTVTETGWYDYYFQFSDGLDTVVTPLDSIYVEIITYICGDASGDETVNVSDAVYLINYIFLGTAAPDPLESGDVNCDGTINVSDSVWIINFVFLGSNQPCDVDGDDIPDC
;
A
#
# COMPACT_ATOMS: atom_id res chain seq x y z
N MET A 1 40.49 -1.48 16.38
CA MET A 1 40.39 -1.88 14.97
C MET A 1 39.50 -3.11 14.78
N LYS A 2 39.87 -4.34 15.18
CA LYS A 2 38.97 -5.53 15.08
C LYS A 2 37.59 -5.38 15.75
N VAL A 3 37.50 -4.61 16.84
CA VAL A 3 36.24 -4.29 17.56
C VAL A 3 35.37 -3.30 16.78
N VAL A 4 35.99 -2.35 16.08
CA VAL A 4 35.31 -1.38 15.20
C VAL A 4 34.78 -2.07 13.95
N PHE A 5 35.57 -2.97 13.36
CA PHE A 5 35.14 -3.81 12.23
C PHE A 5 33.92 -4.70 12.55
N ARG A 6 33.81 -5.20 13.79
CA ARG A 6 32.61 -5.94 14.23
C ARG A 6 31.39 -5.04 14.39
N LEU A 7 31.58 -3.80 14.82
CA LEU A 7 30.51 -2.81 15.00
C LEU A 7 29.91 -2.37 13.66
N VAL A 8 30.76 -2.12 12.66
CA VAL A 8 30.31 -1.82 11.29
C VAL A 8 29.64 -3.02 10.65
N ALA A 9 30.22 -4.21 10.81
CA ALA A 9 29.62 -5.44 10.30
C ALA A 9 28.31 -5.81 11.02
N LEU A 10 28.14 -5.56 12.32
CA LEU A 10 26.92 -5.88 13.08
C LEU A 10 25.79 -4.87 12.82
N LEU A 11 26.09 -3.57 12.86
CA LEU A 11 25.10 -2.54 12.48
C LEU A 11 24.69 -2.78 11.02
N ALA A 12 25.64 -2.91 10.10
CA ALA A 12 25.31 -3.14 8.70
C ALA A 12 24.60 -4.50 8.49
N CYS A 13 25.15 -5.66 8.92
CA CYS A 13 24.50 -6.98 8.74
C CYS A 13 23.12 -7.13 9.39
N MET A 14 22.83 -6.43 10.48
CA MET A 14 21.50 -6.49 11.10
C MET A 14 20.49 -5.59 10.41
N PHE A 15 20.90 -4.42 9.89
CA PHE A 15 20.08 -3.65 8.94
C PHE A 15 19.82 -4.43 7.63
N TRP A 16 20.79 -5.24 7.16
CA TRP A 16 20.62 -6.11 5.98
C TRP A 16 19.72 -7.33 6.22
N ALA A 17 19.67 -7.87 7.45
CA ALA A 17 18.73 -8.95 7.79
C ALA A 17 17.27 -8.43 7.85
N MET A 18 17.10 -7.12 8.04
CA MET A 18 15.82 -6.42 8.11
C MET A 18 15.47 -5.70 6.80
N SER A 19 16.25 -5.84 5.71
CA SER A 19 15.90 -5.24 4.41
C SER A 19 14.86 -6.05 3.63
N SER A 20 14.44 -7.22 4.11
CA SER A 20 13.40 -8.01 3.45
C SER A 20 12.02 -7.31 3.39
N PRO A 21 11.58 -6.47 4.34
CA PRO A 21 10.36 -5.68 4.21
C PRO A 21 10.57 -4.37 3.43
N ALA A 22 11.80 -3.85 3.37
CA ALA A 22 12.13 -2.56 2.72
C ALA A 22 12.37 -2.68 1.21
N GLN A 23 12.81 -3.85 0.73
CA GLN A 23 13.08 -4.10 -0.69
C GLN A 23 11.82 -4.44 -1.52
N ASP A 24 10.72 -4.82 -0.86
CA ASP A 24 9.42 -5.06 -1.52
C ASP A 24 8.50 -3.83 -1.48
N ILE A 25 9.03 -2.65 -1.17
CA ILE A 25 8.26 -1.39 -1.14
C ILE A 25 8.20 -0.81 -2.56
N PRO A 26 7.05 -0.80 -3.25
CA PRO A 26 6.96 -0.19 -4.57
C PRO A 26 7.27 1.31 -4.48
N THR A 27 8.23 1.75 -5.27
CA THR A 27 8.55 3.17 -5.50
C THR A 27 7.92 3.65 -6.81
N PRO A 28 7.37 4.87 -6.88
CA PRO A 28 7.19 5.83 -5.78
C PRO A 28 6.01 5.44 -4.88
N TYR A 29 6.07 5.86 -3.61
CA TYR A 29 4.95 5.75 -2.67
C TYR A 29 3.69 6.36 -3.32
N VAL A 30 2.61 5.56 -3.36
CA VAL A 30 1.38 5.80 -4.12
C VAL A 30 0.62 7.02 -3.55
N PRO A 31 -0.12 7.78 -4.39
CA PRO A 31 -0.78 9.03 -3.99
C PRO A 31 -1.72 8.92 -2.78
N ASP A 32 -1.61 9.92 -1.91
CA ASP A 32 -2.59 10.22 -0.88
C ASP A 32 -3.73 11.02 -1.53
N PHE A 33 -4.97 10.59 -1.33
CA PHE A 33 -6.14 11.29 -1.87
C PHE A 33 -7.13 11.65 -0.79
N THR A 34 -7.87 12.73 -1.03
CA THR A 34 -9.09 13.06 -0.29
C THR A 34 -10.26 13.20 -1.25
N SER A 35 -11.46 13.04 -0.73
CA SER A 35 -12.66 13.59 -1.35
C SER A 35 -12.58 15.12 -1.37
N ALA A 36 -13.53 15.76 -2.04
CA ALA A 36 -13.78 17.19 -1.86
C ALA A 36 -13.97 17.52 -0.37
N PRO A 37 -13.50 18.69 0.11
CA PRO A 37 -13.70 19.12 1.50
C PRO A 37 -15.19 19.20 1.84
N ALA A 38 -15.65 18.25 2.65
CA ALA A 38 -17.05 18.14 3.07
C ALA A 38 -17.15 17.69 4.53
N ILE A 39 -18.36 17.79 5.11
CA ILE A 39 -18.59 17.31 6.50
C ILE A 39 -18.16 15.85 6.65
N MET A 40 -18.41 15.05 5.61
CA MET A 40 -17.95 13.68 5.50
C MET A 40 -16.77 13.67 4.52
N THR A 41 -15.55 13.79 5.03
CA THR A 41 -14.35 13.72 4.17
C THR A 41 -13.82 12.30 4.15
N GLN A 42 -13.62 11.76 2.96
CA GLN A 42 -13.00 10.45 2.74
C GLN A 42 -11.53 10.62 2.40
N PHE A 43 -10.71 9.69 2.86
CA PHE A 43 -9.28 9.63 2.58
C PHE A 43 -8.97 8.26 2.00
N GLU A 44 -8.08 8.22 1.03
CA GLU A 44 -7.46 6.99 0.54
C GLU A 44 -5.94 7.14 0.59
N PHE A 45 -5.26 6.10 1.06
CA PHE A 45 -3.81 6.00 1.06
C PHE A 45 -3.41 4.53 0.88
N ASP A 46 -2.20 4.30 0.37
CA ASP A 46 -1.78 2.97 -0.05
C ASP A 46 -0.56 2.52 0.77
N VAL A 47 -0.66 1.40 1.48
CA VAL A 47 0.46 0.88 2.30
C VAL A 47 1.13 -0.30 1.59
N THR A 48 2.39 -0.55 1.90
CA THR A 48 3.20 -1.61 1.27
C THR A 48 2.68 -3.01 1.59
N ASP A 49 2.83 -3.93 0.64
CA ASP A 49 2.40 -5.33 0.66
C ASP A 49 2.86 -6.10 1.90
N SER A 50 4.01 -5.72 2.48
CA SER A 50 4.63 -6.38 3.64
C SER A 50 3.93 -6.09 4.98
N ILE A 51 3.25 -4.96 5.12
CA ILE A 51 2.44 -4.65 6.32
C ILE A 51 0.99 -5.13 6.15
N PHE A 52 0.55 -5.30 4.90
CA PHE A 52 -0.82 -5.69 4.55
C PHE A 52 -1.22 -7.11 4.99
N ALA A 53 -0.32 -8.09 4.97
CA ALA A 53 -0.69 -9.48 5.26
C ALA A 53 -1.08 -9.75 6.73
N ASP A 54 -0.90 -8.77 7.61
CA ASP A 54 -1.24 -8.87 9.01
C ASP A 54 -2.62 -8.27 9.30
N THR A 55 -3.61 -9.12 9.54
CA THR A 55 -4.97 -8.72 9.94
C THR A 55 -5.04 -7.99 11.28
N LEU A 56 -3.95 -8.00 12.06
CA LEU A 56 -3.82 -7.27 13.33
C LEU A 56 -3.18 -5.88 13.14
N ALA A 57 -2.75 -5.53 11.93
CA ALA A 57 -2.24 -4.20 11.65
C ALA A 57 -3.32 -3.15 11.91
N MET A 58 -2.91 -2.03 12.53
CA MET A 58 -3.74 -0.86 12.70
C MET A 58 -3.39 0.18 11.65
N HIS A 59 -4.41 0.70 10.98
CA HIS A 59 -4.29 1.77 10.00
C HIS A 59 -5.09 2.98 10.47
N GLN A 60 -4.47 4.15 10.45
CA GLN A 60 -5.04 5.35 11.04
C GLN A 60 -4.78 6.57 10.18
N ILE A 61 -5.78 7.46 10.14
CA ILE A 61 -5.64 8.83 9.69
C ILE A 61 -5.49 9.68 10.94
N ILE A 62 -4.44 10.48 10.98
CA ILE A 62 -4.12 11.39 12.07
C ILE A 62 -4.31 12.82 11.55
N TYR A 63 -5.12 13.63 12.20
CA TYR A 63 -5.55 14.92 11.69
C TYR A 63 -5.71 15.97 12.77
N ARG A 64 -5.59 17.25 12.38
CA ARG A 64 -5.82 18.41 13.23
C ARG A 64 -6.25 19.62 12.42
N ASP A 65 -6.98 20.50 13.08
CA ASP A 65 -7.20 21.86 12.61
C ASP A 65 -5.90 22.68 12.76
N GLN A 66 -5.52 23.45 11.76
CA GLN A 66 -4.49 24.48 11.93
C GLN A 66 -5.11 25.75 12.56
N PRO A 67 -4.49 26.39 13.56
CA PRO A 67 -3.15 26.15 14.12
C PRO A 67 -3.17 25.35 15.45
N GLU A 68 -4.14 24.46 15.64
CA GLU A 68 -4.20 23.66 16.86
C GLU A 68 -2.98 22.73 16.97
N THR A 69 -2.66 22.36 18.20
CA THR A 69 -1.47 21.53 18.51
C THR A 69 -1.85 20.13 18.97
N SER A 70 -3.14 19.81 19.03
CA SER A 70 -3.64 18.49 19.42
C SER A 70 -4.04 17.69 18.19
N TRP A 71 -3.60 16.43 18.13
CA TRP A 71 -3.96 15.52 17.05
C TRP A 71 -5.14 14.63 17.46
N SER A 72 -6.04 14.42 16.52
CA SER A 72 -7.08 13.39 16.58
C SER A 72 -6.74 12.25 15.63
N SER A 73 -7.37 11.10 15.80
CA SER A 73 -7.18 9.95 14.92
C SER A 73 -8.50 9.26 14.58
N SER A 74 -8.63 8.78 13.35
CA SER A 74 -9.69 7.89 12.89
C SER A 74 -9.09 6.60 12.31
N GLN A 75 -9.80 5.49 12.42
CA GLN A 75 -9.36 4.23 11.82
C GLN A 75 -9.60 4.24 10.30
N ALA A 76 -8.69 3.60 9.57
CA ALA A 76 -8.86 3.29 8.17
C ALA A 76 -8.99 1.77 8.00
N GLY A 77 -9.86 1.34 7.09
CA GLY A 77 -10.07 -0.05 6.74
C GLY A 77 -9.53 -0.36 5.35
N PHE A 78 -9.22 -1.63 5.11
CA PHE A 78 -8.84 -2.09 3.78
C PHE A 78 -10.02 -1.95 2.82
N VAL A 79 -9.74 -1.38 1.64
CA VAL A 79 -10.66 -1.36 0.50
C VAL A 79 -10.03 -2.19 -0.59
N TYR A 80 -10.69 -3.30 -0.95
CA TYR A 80 -10.21 -4.15 -2.02
C TYR A 80 -10.29 -3.40 -3.36
N HIS A 81 -9.18 -3.34 -4.08
CA HIS A 81 -9.12 -2.88 -5.46
C HIS A 81 -8.55 -3.98 -6.36
N ILE A 82 -9.04 -4.02 -7.60
CA ILE A 82 -8.37 -4.75 -8.69
C ILE A 82 -7.00 -4.09 -8.97
N CYS A 83 -6.05 -4.85 -9.51
CA CYS A 83 -4.70 -4.40 -9.89
C CYS A 83 -3.65 -4.23 -8.78
N SER A 84 -3.70 -5.04 -7.72
CA SER A 84 -2.60 -5.23 -6.74
C SER A 84 -2.16 -4.00 -5.96
N THR A 85 -3.03 -2.98 -5.82
CA THR A 85 -2.78 -1.85 -4.92
C THR A 85 -3.52 -2.05 -3.60
N PHE A 86 -2.81 -1.94 -2.48
CA PHE A 86 -3.37 -2.07 -1.15
C PHE A 86 -3.83 -0.72 -0.62
N THR A 87 -5.00 -0.29 -1.09
CA THR A 87 -5.61 0.97 -0.61
C THR A 87 -6.35 0.75 0.70
N PHE A 88 -6.10 1.66 1.61
CA PHE A 88 -6.85 1.86 2.83
C PHE A 88 -7.69 3.10 2.69
N SER A 89 -8.94 3.00 3.13
CA SER A 89 -9.83 4.14 3.19
C SER A 89 -10.30 4.37 4.61
N GLY A 90 -10.30 5.63 5.00
CA GLY A 90 -10.94 6.08 6.23
C GLY A 90 -11.80 7.29 5.97
N GLN A 91 -12.69 7.55 6.91
CA GLN A 91 -13.60 8.67 6.85
C GLN A 91 -13.55 9.42 8.17
N ILE A 92 -13.68 10.73 8.09
CA ILE A 92 -13.87 11.58 9.26
C ILE A 92 -15.16 12.38 9.10
N ASN A 93 -15.89 12.49 10.20
CA ASN A 93 -17.01 13.40 10.31
C ASN A 93 -16.47 14.70 10.88
N TYR A 94 -16.05 15.59 9.99
CA TYR A 94 -15.37 16.81 10.35
C TYR A 94 -16.29 18.01 10.17
N ILE A 95 -16.49 18.75 11.25
CA ILE A 95 -17.15 20.05 11.19
C ILE A 95 -16.02 21.07 11.23
N PRO A 96 -15.74 21.80 10.14
CA PRO A 96 -14.58 22.67 10.08
C PRO A 96 -14.61 23.72 11.18
N THR A 97 -13.61 23.68 12.06
CA THR A 97 -13.36 24.76 13.03
C THR A 97 -12.28 25.73 12.56
N SER A 98 -11.61 25.35 11.47
CA SER A 98 -10.55 26.03 10.73
C SER A 98 -10.81 25.87 9.22
N ASP A 99 -10.20 26.74 8.40
CA ASP A 99 -10.18 26.57 6.94
C ASP A 99 -9.22 25.45 6.52
N ILE A 100 -8.19 25.15 7.32
CA ILE A 100 -7.15 24.16 6.99
C ILE A 100 -7.18 23.00 7.98
N LEU A 101 -7.35 21.80 7.44
CA LEU A 101 -7.13 20.53 8.10
C LEU A 101 -5.78 19.97 7.64
N GLU A 102 -4.85 19.79 8.57
CA GLU A 102 -3.63 19.03 8.31
C GLU A 102 -3.86 17.58 8.69
N TRP A 103 -3.43 16.66 7.84
CA TRP A 103 -3.57 15.24 8.08
C TRP A 103 -2.38 14.46 7.55
N TYR A 104 -2.19 13.28 8.10
CA TYR A 104 -1.25 12.28 7.63
C TYR A 104 -1.76 10.90 8.05
N TRP A 105 -1.24 9.83 7.46
CA TRP A 105 -1.63 8.48 7.85
C TRP A 105 -0.46 7.74 8.49
N ARG A 106 -0.82 6.70 9.24
CA ARG A 106 0.10 5.81 9.94
C ARG A 106 -0.45 4.39 9.89
N SER A 107 0.45 3.44 9.68
CA SER A 107 0.18 2.01 9.68
C SER A 107 1.16 1.31 10.59
N GLU A 108 0.69 0.44 11.47
CA GLU A 108 1.54 -0.27 12.41
C GLU A 108 1.06 -1.71 12.60
N ASN A 109 1.99 -2.67 12.60
CA ASN A 109 1.78 -4.02 13.10
C ASN A 109 2.80 -4.31 14.21
N ASP A 110 2.88 -5.55 14.70
CA ASP A 110 3.78 -5.91 15.80
C ASP A 110 5.28 -5.71 15.48
N THR A 111 5.65 -5.72 14.20
CA THR A 111 7.05 -5.75 13.75
C THR A 111 7.54 -4.48 13.06
N ALA A 112 6.63 -3.68 12.51
CA ALA A 112 6.97 -2.50 11.74
C ALA A 112 5.93 -1.39 11.88
N VAL A 113 6.41 -0.16 11.71
CA VAL A 113 5.57 1.02 11.49
C VAL A 113 5.90 1.65 10.15
N VAL A 114 4.89 2.17 9.47
CA VAL A 114 5.06 3.14 8.39
C VAL A 114 4.27 4.36 8.79
N SER A 115 4.91 5.52 8.82
CA SER A 115 4.23 6.76 9.18
C SER A 115 4.72 7.92 8.33
N GLN A 116 3.76 8.73 7.91
CA GLN A 116 3.99 10.11 7.57
C GLN A 116 4.24 10.96 8.83
N SER A 117 4.62 12.23 8.66
CA SER A 117 4.86 13.13 9.78
C SER A 117 4.55 14.58 9.43
N PRO A 118 4.00 15.36 10.37
CA PRO A 118 3.92 16.80 10.21
C PRO A 118 5.31 17.44 10.10
N LYS A 119 5.39 18.52 9.33
CA LYS A 119 6.63 19.26 9.07
C LYS A 119 6.96 20.22 10.22
N ASN A 120 8.15 20.10 10.80
CA ASN A 120 8.72 21.07 11.73
C ASN A 120 9.33 22.27 10.97
N GLY A 121 8.50 23.05 10.29
CA GLY A 121 8.94 24.12 9.39
C GLY A 121 9.72 25.26 10.05
N GLY A 122 9.62 25.41 11.38
CA GLY A 122 10.32 26.44 12.15
C GLY A 122 11.76 26.09 12.54
N ASP A 123 12.21 24.87 12.26
CA ASP A 123 13.48 24.32 12.76
C ASP A 123 13.60 24.32 14.30
N ASP A 124 12.46 24.17 15.00
CA ASP A 124 12.40 24.17 16.46
C ASP A 124 13.14 22.96 17.03
N PHE A 125 13.96 23.17 18.07
CA PHE A 125 14.71 22.10 18.76
C PHE A 125 14.60 22.21 20.30
N PRO A 126 14.12 21.17 21.00
CA PRO A 126 13.53 19.94 20.47
C PRO A 126 12.35 20.18 19.54
N ALA A 127 12.13 19.26 18.58
CA ALA A 127 10.92 19.30 17.77
C ALA A 127 9.69 19.22 18.71
N PRO A 128 8.72 20.13 18.59
CA PRO A 128 7.50 20.10 19.40
C PRO A 128 6.73 18.79 19.24
N ASP A 129 6.02 18.35 20.28
CA ASP A 129 5.29 17.06 20.27
C ASP A 129 4.24 16.99 19.15
N TYR A 130 3.66 18.11 18.77
CA TYR A 130 2.69 18.19 17.69
C TYR A 130 3.32 18.23 16.29
N LEU A 131 4.64 18.34 16.18
CA LEU A 131 5.40 18.34 14.93
C LEU A 131 6.33 17.12 14.81
N ILE A 132 6.12 16.08 15.62
CA ILE A 132 6.90 14.84 15.55
C ILE A 132 5.98 13.63 15.61
N ALA A 133 6.16 12.69 14.67
CA ALA A 133 5.34 11.50 14.58
C ALA A 133 5.91 10.36 15.42
N ASP A 134 5.02 9.56 16.00
CA ASP A 134 5.35 8.33 16.72
C ASP A 134 5.67 7.21 15.72
N MET A 135 6.91 6.71 15.79
CA MET A 135 7.44 5.64 14.95
C MET A 135 7.42 4.29 15.67
N GLY A 136 6.40 4.06 16.50
CA GLY A 136 6.08 2.76 17.04
C GLY A 136 6.59 2.55 18.45
N ALA A 137 5.78 1.84 19.22
CA ALA A 137 6.14 1.38 20.54
C ALA A 137 6.99 0.10 20.45
N ASP A 138 7.88 -0.03 21.43
CA ASP A 138 8.76 -1.17 21.62
C ASP A 138 8.52 -1.80 23.01
N PRO A 139 8.52 -3.14 23.14
CA PRO A 139 8.15 -3.81 24.38
C PRO A 139 9.14 -3.57 25.53
N ALA A 140 8.77 -2.74 26.52
CA ALA A 140 9.62 -2.53 27.69
C ALA A 140 10.08 -3.85 28.38
N GLY A 141 11.38 -3.97 28.62
CA GLY A 141 12.03 -5.07 29.34
C GLY A 141 12.52 -6.21 28.45
N ASP A 142 12.59 -6.02 27.14
CA ASP A 142 13.13 -6.96 26.18
C ASP A 142 14.62 -6.72 25.84
N ALA A 143 15.20 -5.60 26.29
CA ALA A 143 16.63 -5.36 26.16
C ALA A 143 17.51 -6.49 26.74
N GLU A 144 18.37 -7.05 25.91
CA GLU A 144 19.27 -8.14 26.25
C GLU A 144 20.61 -7.65 26.80
N ASN A 145 21.10 -8.32 27.85
CA ASN A 145 22.41 -8.04 28.46
C ASN A 145 22.61 -6.55 28.86
N ALA A 146 21.52 -5.81 29.07
CA ALA A 146 21.53 -4.39 29.39
C ALA A 146 22.04 -4.14 30.81
N SER A 147 22.91 -3.13 30.97
CA SER A 147 23.40 -2.71 32.29
C SER A 147 22.38 -1.90 33.10
N GLY A 148 21.29 -1.46 32.45
CA GLY A 148 20.19 -0.74 33.08
C GLY A 148 19.07 -0.44 32.09
N SER A 149 17.93 0.02 32.61
CA SER A 149 16.71 0.36 31.86
C SER A 149 16.91 1.48 30.82
N TYR A 150 18.02 2.22 30.89
CA TYR A 150 18.29 3.30 29.95
C TYR A 150 18.70 2.79 28.57
N LEU A 151 19.10 1.53 28.46
CA LEU A 151 19.40 0.85 27.19
C LEU A 151 18.18 0.18 26.56
N ASP A 152 17.04 0.17 27.25
CA ASP A 152 15.79 -0.44 26.83
C ASP A 152 14.93 0.65 26.20
N ILE A 153 14.93 0.73 24.87
CA ILE A 153 14.13 1.64 24.08
C ILE A 153 12.66 1.27 24.28
N THR A 154 11.80 2.28 24.23
CA THR A 154 10.36 2.07 24.30
C THR A 154 9.65 2.76 23.14
N HIS A 155 10.21 3.85 22.61
CA HIS A 155 9.66 4.53 21.44
C HIS A 155 10.77 5.21 20.62
N LEU A 156 10.52 5.30 19.32
CA LEU A 156 11.19 6.20 18.40
C LEU A 156 10.17 7.21 17.87
N TYR A 157 10.58 8.47 17.72
CA TYR A 157 9.80 9.49 17.03
C TYR A 157 10.66 10.15 15.94
N ALA A 158 10.02 10.59 14.86
CA ALA A 158 10.70 11.22 13.72
C ALA A 158 9.95 12.46 13.21
N SER A 159 10.72 13.45 12.74
CA SER A 159 10.22 14.66 12.08
C SER A 159 11.28 15.22 11.13
N TYR A 160 10.87 16.19 10.31
CA TYR A 160 11.71 16.84 9.33
C TYR A 160 11.34 18.32 9.18
N SER A 161 12.27 19.06 8.60
CA SER A 161 12.05 20.41 8.06
C SER A 161 12.66 20.49 6.66
N ASP A 162 12.75 21.70 6.10
CA ASP A 162 13.50 21.91 4.84
C ASP A 162 15.01 21.74 5.01
N THR A 163 15.53 21.79 6.25
CA THR A 163 16.98 21.80 6.50
C THR A 163 17.48 20.67 7.40
N LYS A 164 16.58 20.06 8.19
CA LYS A 164 16.96 19.12 9.25
C LYS A 164 16.06 17.90 9.34
N LEU A 165 16.66 16.84 9.85
CA LEU A 165 15.96 15.66 10.38
C LEU A 165 16.00 15.68 11.90
N TYR A 166 14.92 15.24 12.53
CA TYR A 166 14.74 15.20 13.97
C TYR A 166 14.35 13.78 14.38
N PHE A 167 15.01 13.28 15.42
CA PHE A 167 14.66 12.01 16.05
C PHE A 167 14.55 12.19 17.56
N ARG A 168 13.63 11.46 18.18
CA ARG A 168 13.53 11.37 19.63
C ARG A 168 13.48 9.91 20.04
N LEU A 169 14.36 9.53 20.95
CA LEU A 169 14.34 8.21 21.60
C LEU A 169 13.71 8.34 22.97
N GLU A 170 12.82 7.43 23.33
CA GLU A 170 12.37 7.21 24.70
C GLU A 170 12.87 5.86 25.21
N ASN A 171 13.28 5.81 26.47
CA ASN A 171 13.71 4.57 27.12
C ASN A 171 12.92 4.26 28.40
N ASN A 172 13.06 3.02 28.88
CA ASN A 172 12.36 2.50 30.04
C ASN A 172 12.86 3.06 31.39
N GLY A 173 13.78 4.05 31.37
CA GLY A 173 14.16 4.82 32.54
C GLY A 173 15.65 4.99 32.77
N GLY A 174 16.02 6.01 33.55
CA GLY A 174 17.40 6.24 33.97
C GLY A 174 18.15 7.26 33.12
N GLY A 175 17.46 7.96 32.22
CA GLY A 175 18.06 8.96 31.32
C GLY A 175 18.98 8.34 30.28
N PHE A 176 19.98 9.07 29.81
CA PHE A 176 20.92 8.60 28.77
C PHE A 176 22.38 8.73 29.23
N PRO A 177 22.81 7.98 30.26
CA PRO A 177 24.21 7.97 30.66
C PRO A 177 25.07 7.43 29.51
N THR A 178 26.23 8.04 29.24
CA THR A 178 27.14 7.56 28.18
C THR A 178 28.22 6.61 28.70
N SER A 179 28.27 6.37 30.02
CA SER A 179 29.22 5.45 30.64
C SER A 179 28.81 5.00 32.03
N GLN A 180 29.37 3.88 32.45
CA GLN A 180 29.33 3.37 33.81
C GLN A 180 30.73 2.93 34.23
N GLY A 181 31.28 3.60 35.24
CA GLY A 181 32.68 3.37 35.64
C GLY A 181 33.67 3.84 34.58
N LEU A 182 34.84 3.19 34.51
CA LEU A 182 35.96 3.63 33.67
C LEU A 182 36.06 2.92 32.30
N PHE A 183 35.40 1.77 32.16
CA PHE A 183 35.63 0.85 31.05
C PHE A 183 34.37 0.43 30.30
N THR A 184 33.19 0.88 30.75
CA THR A 184 31.90 0.57 30.13
C THR A 184 31.27 1.85 29.63
N TYR A 185 30.92 1.86 28.34
CA TYR A 185 30.32 2.99 27.66
C TYR A 185 29.02 2.57 27.00
N PHE A 186 28.09 3.51 26.89
CA PHE A 186 26.78 3.29 26.31
C PHE A 186 26.62 4.15 25.07
N ILE A 187 26.00 3.56 24.05
CA ILE A 187 25.77 4.13 22.74
C ILE A 187 24.28 4.09 22.49
N TYR A 188 23.71 5.24 22.14
CA TYR A 188 22.33 5.39 21.70
C TYR A 188 22.35 5.90 20.28
N SER A 189 21.61 5.27 19.38
CA SER A 189 21.65 5.63 17.97
C SER A 189 20.31 5.46 17.28
N VAL A 190 20.12 6.27 16.24
CA VAL A 190 19.07 6.07 15.25
C VAL A 190 19.76 5.86 13.91
N GLY A 191 19.67 4.64 13.39
CA GLY A 191 20.09 4.31 12.04
C GLY A 191 19.12 4.85 11.02
N ILE A 192 19.65 5.21 9.85
CA ILE A 192 18.93 5.73 8.69
C ILE A 192 19.40 4.97 7.45
N LEU A 193 18.45 4.51 6.66
CA LEU A 193 18.67 3.88 5.37
C LEU A 193 17.95 4.68 4.28
N ASP A 194 18.69 5.06 3.25
CA ASP A 194 18.08 5.49 1.99
C ASP A 194 17.88 4.26 1.10
N PRO A 195 16.62 3.90 0.75
CA PRO A 195 16.31 2.72 -0.07
C PRO A 195 16.85 2.81 -1.50
N ASN A 196 17.31 3.98 -1.95
CA ASN A 196 17.85 4.19 -3.31
C ASN A 196 19.36 3.93 -3.39
N THR A 197 20.01 3.62 -2.28
CA THR A 197 21.46 3.41 -2.21
C THR A 197 21.83 1.94 -2.41
N THR A 198 23.14 1.64 -2.45
CA THR A 198 23.56 0.23 -2.45
C THR A 198 23.16 -0.42 -1.13
N ASP A 199 22.93 -1.74 -1.17
CA ASP A 199 22.72 -2.59 0.02
C ASP A 199 23.98 -2.70 0.91
N SER A 200 24.85 -1.68 0.94
CA SER A 200 26.04 -1.62 1.76
C SER A 200 26.17 -0.34 2.59
N VAL A 201 25.46 0.75 2.28
CA VAL A 201 25.67 2.05 2.94
C VAL A 201 24.51 2.39 3.88
N ALA A 202 24.83 2.80 5.10
CA ALA A 202 23.87 3.27 6.08
C ALA A 202 24.40 4.48 6.87
N TYR A 203 23.49 5.25 7.44
CA TYR A 203 23.79 6.43 8.24
C TYR A 203 23.29 6.26 9.66
N ALA A 204 23.87 6.96 10.63
CA ALA A 204 23.35 6.95 11.99
C ALA A 204 23.63 8.26 12.72
N LEU A 205 22.62 8.77 13.42
CA LEU A 205 22.83 9.71 14.50
C LEU A 205 23.26 8.89 15.72
N VAL A 206 24.40 9.25 16.31
CA VAL A 206 24.96 8.56 17.47
C VAL A 206 25.11 9.55 18.61
N TYR A 207 24.58 9.21 19.78
CA TYR A 207 24.85 9.86 21.05
C TYR A 207 25.66 8.90 21.94
N ALA A 208 26.95 9.18 22.09
CA ALA A 208 27.86 8.38 22.91
C ALA A 208 29.10 9.21 23.29
N ASN A 209 29.86 8.74 24.27
CA ASN A 209 31.16 9.32 24.61
C ASN A 209 32.18 8.22 24.87
N VAL A 210 32.60 7.54 23.80
CA VAL A 210 33.61 6.46 23.85
C VAL A 210 34.96 7.04 23.43
N PRO A 211 35.93 7.18 24.35
CA PRO A 211 37.19 7.85 24.08
C PRO A 211 37.91 7.33 22.83
N GLY A 212 38.12 8.23 21.87
CA GLY A 212 38.82 7.92 20.62
C GLY A 212 38.05 7.03 19.63
N LEU A 213 36.76 6.77 19.89
CA LEU A 213 35.92 5.94 19.03
C LEU A 213 34.59 6.62 18.67
N PHE A 214 33.81 7.03 19.67
CA PHE A 214 32.52 7.68 19.44
C PHE A 214 32.40 8.99 20.19
N SER A 215 31.86 9.98 19.50
CA SER A 215 31.33 11.22 20.07
C SER A 215 29.93 11.44 19.50
N PRO A 216 29.14 12.37 20.07
CA PRO A 216 27.87 12.72 19.45
C PRO A 216 28.10 13.20 18.00
N GLY A 217 27.45 12.55 17.03
CA GLY A 217 27.71 12.82 15.62
C GLY A 217 26.78 12.09 14.65
N LEU A 218 26.81 12.55 13.40
CA LEU A 218 26.23 11.85 12.27
C LEU A 218 27.34 11.04 11.61
N TYR A 219 27.12 9.75 11.43
CA TYR A 219 28.09 8.81 10.92
C TYR A 219 27.58 8.15 9.64
N VAL A 220 28.50 7.84 8.73
CA VAL A 220 28.28 6.98 7.56
C VAL A 220 29.02 5.66 7.78
N MET A 221 28.41 4.58 7.31
CA MET A 221 28.90 3.22 7.43
C MET A 221 28.82 2.53 6.07
N ASP A 222 29.86 1.79 5.69
CA ASP A 222 29.82 0.91 4.52
C ASP A 222 30.14 -0.53 4.94
N ALA A 223 29.22 -1.44 4.68
CA ALA A 223 29.29 -2.86 5.02
C ALA A 223 30.37 -3.62 4.24
N VAL A 224 30.65 -3.19 3.00
CA VAL A 224 31.56 -3.89 2.09
C VAL A 224 33.00 -3.71 2.52
N ASP A 225 33.40 -2.48 2.86
CA ASP A 225 34.77 -2.18 3.30
C ASP A 225 34.88 -2.02 4.83
N SER A 226 33.76 -2.10 5.54
CA SER A 226 33.64 -1.90 6.99
C SER A 226 34.11 -0.51 7.44
N SER A 227 34.03 0.50 6.58
CA SER A 227 34.34 1.88 6.92
C SER A 227 33.25 2.48 7.81
N PHE A 228 33.69 3.34 8.72
CA PHE A 228 32.82 4.08 9.63
C PHE A 228 33.46 5.41 9.93
N SER A 229 32.77 6.49 9.59
CA SER A 229 33.32 7.83 9.75
C SER A 229 32.26 8.83 10.15
N GLN A 230 32.65 9.76 11.02
CA GLN A 230 31.80 10.88 11.35
C GLN A 230 31.81 11.87 10.20
N ILE A 231 30.64 12.20 9.67
CA ILE A 231 30.47 13.14 8.56
C ILE A 231 30.01 14.52 9.04
N ALA A 232 29.30 14.59 10.18
CA ALA A 232 28.88 15.86 10.77
C ALA A 232 28.66 15.77 12.28
N SER A 233 28.49 16.93 12.93
CA SER A 233 28.00 17.02 14.30
C SER A 233 26.47 16.96 14.33
N ILE A 234 25.90 16.41 15.40
CA ILE A 234 24.46 16.48 15.67
C ILE A 234 24.17 17.45 16.82
N THR A 235 22.95 17.94 16.89
CA THR A 235 22.45 18.64 18.09
C THR A 235 21.70 17.63 18.96
N THR A 236 21.93 17.65 20.27
CA THR A 236 21.22 16.77 21.21
C THR A 236 20.66 17.52 22.41
N SER A 237 19.58 17.00 23.00
CA SER A 237 19.08 17.42 24.30
C SER A 237 18.37 16.27 25.00
N ILE A 238 18.43 16.26 26.34
CA ILE A 238 17.81 15.22 27.16
C ILE A 238 16.80 15.87 28.10
N SER A 239 15.59 15.32 28.15
CA SER A 239 14.55 15.69 29.11
C SER A 239 13.96 14.40 29.70
N GLY A 240 14.32 14.09 30.95
CA GLY A 240 13.94 12.84 31.59
C GLY A 240 14.48 11.63 30.82
N ASN A 241 13.56 10.80 30.32
CA ASN A 241 13.85 9.59 29.54
C ASN A 241 13.72 9.82 28.02
N MET A 242 13.66 11.08 27.57
CA MET A 242 13.68 11.44 26.15
C MET A 242 15.01 12.04 25.72
N LEU A 243 15.62 11.48 24.67
CA LEU A 243 16.80 12.00 23.97
C LEU A 243 16.38 12.53 22.61
N ASN A 244 16.44 13.85 22.44
CA ASN A 244 16.20 14.50 21.15
C ASN A 244 17.53 14.66 20.41
N MET A 245 17.53 14.35 19.12
CA MET A 245 18.68 14.45 18.23
C MET A 245 18.26 15.10 16.91
N SER A 246 19.14 15.89 16.31
CA SER A 246 18.93 16.40 14.95
C SER A 246 20.22 16.49 14.15
N CYS A 247 20.14 16.24 12.85
CA CYS A 247 21.21 16.48 11.88
C CYS A 247 20.71 17.36 10.73
N ASN A 248 21.63 17.98 9.97
CA ASN A 248 21.24 18.69 8.75
C ASN A 248 21.04 17.69 7.62
N ILE A 249 20.00 17.89 6.83
CA ILE A 249 19.74 17.12 5.61
C ILE A 249 20.90 17.28 4.61
N SER A 250 21.49 18.47 4.52
CA SER A 250 22.63 18.73 3.62
C SER A 250 23.86 17.86 3.93
N ASP A 251 24.04 17.44 5.18
CA ASP A 251 25.15 16.58 5.56
C ASP A 251 24.95 15.16 4.99
N LEU A 252 23.69 14.71 4.86
CA LEU A 252 23.32 13.45 4.20
C LEU A 252 23.41 13.58 2.68
N THR A 253 22.74 14.56 2.07
CA THR A 253 22.70 14.72 0.60
C THR A 253 24.04 15.13 -0.02
N SER A 254 25.02 15.52 0.79
CA SER A 254 26.42 15.71 0.34
C SER A 254 27.16 14.39 0.09
N GLN A 255 26.61 13.26 0.56
CA GLN A 255 27.26 11.96 0.49
C GLN A 255 27.01 11.30 -0.87
N PRO A 256 28.00 10.65 -1.48
CA PRO A 256 27.84 10.07 -2.83
C PRO A 256 26.72 9.04 -2.96
N ALA A 257 26.39 8.36 -1.86
CA ALA A 257 25.31 7.38 -1.85
C ALA A 257 23.92 8.02 -1.73
N TRP A 258 23.79 9.27 -1.25
CA TRP A 258 22.50 9.92 -1.01
C TRP A 258 22.26 11.05 -2.01
N SER A 259 21.34 10.84 -2.95
CA SER A 259 21.22 11.71 -4.13
C SER A 259 20.35 12.96 -3.93
N ASP A 260 19.26 12.89 -3.15
CA ASP A 260 18.31 13.99 -2.97
C ASP A 260 17.54 13.90 -1.64
N TRP A 261 16.80 14.95 -1.28
CA TRP A 261 15.89 14.97 -0.14
C TRP A 261 14.47 15.45 -0.47
N PRO A 262 13.42 14.67 -0.10
CA PRO A 262 13.49 13.27 0.30
C PRO A 262 14.19 12.41 -0.79
N PRO A 263 14.68 11.21 -0.47
CA PRO A 263 15.21 10.33 -1.51
C PRO A 263 14.16 10.07 -2.61
N PRO A 264 14.56 9.68 -3.84
CA PRO A 264 13.62 9.42 -4.95
C PRO A 264 12.47 8.46 -4.61
N ALA A 265 12.70 7.51 -3.70
CA ALA A 265 11.68 6.61 -3.17
C ALA A 265 10.57 7.32 -2.35
N GLY A 266 10.83 8.53 -1.84
CA GLY A 266 9.92 9.33 -1.03
C GLY A 266 9.97 9.04 0.47
N PHE A 267 10.81 8.10 0.93
CA PHE A 267 10.89 7.67 2.32
C PHE A 267 12.32 7.25 2.71
N ILE A 268 12.54 7.08 4.01
CA ILE A 268 13.76 6.49 4.59
C ILE A 268 13.39 5.38 5.58
N GLY A 269 14.24 4.36 5.69
CA GLY A 269 14.17 3.39 6.77
C GLY A 269 14.85 3.96 8.02
N ILE A 270 14.28 3.72 9.19
CA ILE A 270 14.83 4.17 10.47
C ILE A 270 14.78 3.04 11.50
N ALA A 271 15.80 2.94 12.36
CA ALA A 271 15.75 2.02 13.50
C ALA A 271 16.52 2.56 14.70
N PRO A 272 15.96 2.46 15.91
CA PRO A 272 16.65 2.83 17.13
C PRO A 272 17.48 1.64 17.65
N VAL A 273 18.73 1.88 18.05
CA VAL A 273 19.63 0.84 18.56
C VAL A 273 20.38 1.36 19.77
N THR A 274 20.45 0.56 20.84
CA THR A 274 21.37 0.80 21.95
C THR A 274 22.45 -0.27 22.03
N ALA A 275 23.63 0.12 22.49
CA ALA A 275 24.74 -0.81 22.66
C ALA A 275 25.63 -0.43 23.84
N THR A 276 26.29 -1.45 24.38
CA THR A 276 27.34 -1.33 25.38
C THR A 276 28.69 -1.61 24.74
N ALA A 277 29.60 -0.66 24.87
CA ALA A 277 30.99 -0.79 24.45
C ALA A 277 31.90 -0.97 25.66
N VAL A 278 32.76 -1.97 25.59
CA VAL A 278 33.93 -2.14 26.45
C VAL A 278 35.20 -2.13 25.61
N PHE A 279 36.37 -2.10 26.24
CA PHE A 279 37.64 -1.99 25.50
C PHE A 279 37.89 -3.09 24.46
N THR A 280 37.35 -4.28 24.70
CA THR A 280 37.57 -5.46 23.86
C THR A 280 36.38 -5.84 23.00
N ASP A 281 35.19 -5.29 23.29
CA ASP A 281 33.95 -5.79 22.71
C ASP A 281 32.86 -4.72 22.65
N LEU A 282 31.87 -5.00 21.81
CA LEU A 282 30.62 -4.25 21.72
C LEU A 282 29.49 -5.27 21.73
N SER A 283 28.49 -5.06 22.58
CA SER A 283 27.25 -5.82 22.58
C SER A 283 26.09 -4.87 22.29
N ILE A 284 25.26 -5.20 21.30
CA ILE A 284 23.95 -4.57 21.17
C ILE A 284 23.11 -5.01 22.37
N ASN A 285 22.40 -4.05 22.95
CA ASN A 285 21.53 -4.30 24.07
C ASN A 285 20.09 -4.35 23.63
N ASP A 286 19.72 -3.48 22.71
CA ASP A 286 18.34 -3.38 22.31
C ASP A 286 18.19 -2.86 20.88
N PHE A 287 17.12 -3.33 20.26
CA PHE A 287 16.66 -2.97 18.92
C PHE A 287 15.19 -2.62 19.01
N GLY A 288 14.92 -1.32 19.11
CA GLY A 288 13.53 -0.90 19.12
C GLY A 288 12.87 -1.11 17.76
N LYS A 289 11.53 -1.10 17.75
CA LYS A 289 10.74 -1.20 16.52
C LYS A 289 11.28 -0.30 15.40
N SER A 290 11.52 -0.92 14.25
CA SER A 290 12.00 -0.24 13.05
C SER A 290 10.83 0.35 12.26
N GLY A 291 11.10 1.45 11.55
CA GLY A 291 10.06 2.22 10.87
C GLY A 291 10.44 2.64 9.46
N VAL A 292 9.42 2.82 8.63
CA VAL A 292 9.50 3.56 7.37
C VAL A 292 8.96 4.96 7.62
N PHE A 293 9.82 5.95 7.48
CA PHE A 293 9.50 7.36 7.68
C PHE A 293 9.29 8.07 6.35
N VAL A 294 8.09 8.60 6.17
CA VAL A 294 7.69 9.40 5.01
C VAL A 294 7.66 10.88 5.44
N PRO A 295 8.61 11.74 5.03
CA PRO A 295 8.65 13.15 5.42
C PRO A 295 7.60 13.97 4.66
N LYS A 296 6.33 13.73 4.96
CA LYS A 296 5.17 14.37 4.34
C LYS A 296 4.03 14.48 5.34
N SER A 297 3.29 15.59 5.29
CA SER A 297 1.90 15.69 5.72
C SER A 297 1.10 16.35 4.60
N ASN A 298 -0.22 16.21 4.66
CA ASN A 298 -1.16 16.71 3.66
C ASN A 298 -2.00 17.84 4.27
N LEU A 299 -2.36 18.81 3.44
CA LEU A 299 -3.25 19.91 3.81
C LEU A 299 -4.51 19.80 2.98
N LEU A 300 -5.66 19.88 3.66
CA LEU A 300 -6.97 20.00 3.04
C LEU A 300 -7.55 21.37 3.40
N ASP A 301 -7.84 22.17 2.38
CA ASP A 301 -8.29 23.55 2.53
C ASP A 301 -9.78 23.67 2.18
N PHE A 302 -10.60 23.87 3.22
CA PHE A 302 -12.05 24.05 3.16
C PHE A 302 -12.47 25.43 2.64
N SER A 303 -11.53 26.37 2.46
CA SER A 303 -11.81 27.69 1.89
C SER A 303 -11.74 27.72 0.37
N LEU A 304 -11.16 26.69 -0.25
CA LEU A 304 -11.08 26.57 -1.70
C LEU A 304 -12.45 26.21 -2.30
N GLU A 305 -12.72 26.76 -3.48
CA GLU A 305 -13.90 26.41 -4.26
C GLU A 305 -13.68 25.02 -4.89
N ASN A 306 -14.67 24.13 -4.75
CA ASN A 306 -14.66 22.82 -5.38
C ASN A 306 -15.00 22.93 -6.87
N ASN A 307 -14.17 22.36 -7.73
CA ASN A 307 -14.47 22.21 -9.15
C ASN A 307 -15.09 20.83 -9.39
N SER A 308 -16.36 20.81 -9.82
CA SER A 308 -17.09 19.56 -9.99
C SER A 308 -16.36 18.57 -10.93
N PRO A 309 -16.35 17.27 -10.58
CA PRO A 309 -15.69 16.25 -11.38
C PRO A 309 -16.36 16.09 -12.74
N GLN A 310 -15.66 15.49 -13.68
CA GLN A 310 -16.13 15.18 -15.02
C GLN A 310 -16.04 13.68 -15.27
N ILE A 311 -17.00 13.15 -16.02
CA ILE A 311 -16.95 11.79 -16.55
C ILE A 311 -17.03 11.83 -18.07
N SER A 312 -16.23 11.00 -18.74
CA SER A 312 -16.14 10.98 -20.21
C SER A 312 -15.96 9.58 -20.76
N ASP A 313 -16.21 9.47 -22.06
CA ASP A 313 -15.96 8.27 -22.87
C ASP A 313 -16.58 6.99 -22.29
N PRO A 314 -17.88 6.98 -21.94
CA PRO A 314 -18.53 5.78 -21.45
C PRO A 314 -18.55 4.70 -22.53
N VAL A 315 -18.11 3.50 -22.19
CA VAL A 315 -18.16 2.31 -23.04
C VAL A 315 -18.91 1.23 -22.29
N VAL A 316 -20.00 0.74 -22.87
CA VAL A 316 -20.69 -0.46 -22.39
C VAL A 316 -20.76 -1.45 -23.55
N SER A 317 -20.25 -2.65 -23.33
CA SER A 317 -20.12 -3.68 -24.37
C SER A 317 -20.30 -5.08 -23.80
N LEU A 318 -20.48 -6.06 -24.70
CA LEU A 318 -20.57 -7.48 -24.34
C LEU A 318 -19.20 -8.13 -24.50
N LEU A 319 -18.79 -8.89 -23.49
CA LEU A 319 -17.69 -9.85 -23.54
C LEU A 319 -18.29 -11.26 -23.49
N GLY A 320 -18.22 -12.00 -24.59
CA GLY A 320 -18.94 -13.26 -24.70
C GLY A 320 -20.45 -13.03 -24.90
N GLU A 321 -21.28 -13.94 -24.39
CA GLU A 321 -22.73 -13.94 -24.64
C GLU A 321 -23.53 -13.22 -23.55
N ASP A 322 -23.09 -13.29 -22.29
CA ASP A 322 -23.87 -12.89 -21.12
C ASP A 322 -23.21 -11.80 -20.25
N THR A 323 -21.92 -11.52 -20.48
CA THR A 323 -21.15 -10.62 -19.62
C THR A 323 -21.07 -9.23 -20.21
N ILE A 324 -21.56 -8.25 -19.46
CA ILE A 324 -21.47 -6.84 -19.78
C ILE A 324 -20.22 -6.26 -19.13
N ILE A 325 -19.43 -5.51 -19.88
CA ILE A 325 -18.32 -4.71 -19.40
C ILE A 325 -18.69 -3.23 -19.55
N ALA A 326 -18.52 -2.48 -18.46
CA ALA A 326 -18.73 -1.06 -18.38
C ALA A 326 -17.41 -0.35 -18.02
N GLU A 327 -17.03 0.63 -18.84
CA GLU A 327 -15.83 1.44 -18.67
C GLU A 327 -16.20 2.92 -18.73
N ILE A 328 -15.57 3.75 -17.89
CA ILE A 328 -15.74 5.20 -17.94
C ILE A 328 -14.52 5.93 -17.39
N SER A 329 -14.16 7.08 -17.96
CA SER A 329 -13.09 7.93 -17.43
C SER A 329 -13.65 8.94 -16.43
N TYR A 330 -12.99 9.06 -15.28
CA TYR A 330 -13.26 10.10 -14.27
C TYR A 330 -12.07 11.06 -14.18
N THR A 331 -12.36 12.36 -14.19
CA THR A 331 -11.36 13.42 -14.00
C THR A 331 -11.89 14.45 -13.01
N ASP A 332 -11.03 14.91 -12.11
CA ASP A 332 -11.32 15.94 -11.13
C ASP A 332 -10.21 17.02 -11.18
N PRO A 333 -10.54 18.30 -11.47
CA PRO A 333 -9.54 19.36 -11.57
C PRO A 333 -8.75 19.62 -10.28
N ASP A 334 -9.31 19.27 -9.13
CA ASP A 334 -8.71 19.43 -7.81
C ASP A 334 -8.08 18.12 -7.32
N SER A 335 -8.05 17.08 -8.17
CA SER A 335 -7.56 15.74 -7.87
C SER A 335 -8.33 15.01 -6.78
N HIS A 336 -9.59 15.36 -6.53
CA HIS A 336 -10.41 14.65 -5.54
C HIS A 336 -10.78 13.23 -5.99
N LEU A 337 -10.72 12.29 -5.05
CA LEU A 337 -11.15 10.92 -5.29
C LEU A 337 -12.68 10.81 -5.36
N PRO A 338 -13.23 9.91 -6.22
CA PRO A 338 -14.66 9.68 -6.28
C PRO A 338 -15.14 8.83 -5.10
N THR A 339 -15.86 9.43 -4.17
CA THR A 339 -16.56 8.76 -3.04
C THR A 339 -17.71 7.87 -3.51
N VAL A 340 -18.36 8.23 -4.62
CA VAL A 340 -19.31 7.39 -5.36
C VAL A 340 -18.74 7.16 -6.75
N ARG A 341 -18.83 5.92 -7.23
CA ARG A 341 -18.22 5.44 -8.48
C ARG A 341 -18.98 4.24 -8.98
N ASN A 342 -20.24 4.43 -9.36
CA ASN A 342 -21.16 3.35 -9.66
C ASN A 342 -21.44 3.24 -11.16
N PHE A 343 -21.43 2.01 -11.64
CA PHE A 343 -22.19 1.60 -12.82
C PHE A 343 -23.57 1.20 -12.33
N VAL A 344 -24.60 1.94 -12.73
CA VAL A 344 -25.98 1.63 -12.35
C VAL A 344 -26.63 0.89 -13.50
N PHE A 345 -26.96 -0.37 -13.29
CA PHE A 345 -27.50 -1.27 -14.29
C PHE A 345 -28.82 -1.88 -13.80
N GLU A 346 -29.90 -1.67 -14.55
CA GLU A 346 -31.27 -2.04 -14.13
C GLU A 346 -31.66 -1.50 -12.74
N GLY A 347 -31.13 -0.32 -12.39
CA GLY A 347 -31.36 0.32 -11.09
C GLY A 347 -30.58 -0.30 -9.92
N ILE A 348 -29.69 -1.26 -10.17
CA ILE A 348 -28.76 -1.83 -9.20
C ILE A 348 -27.41 -1.12 -9.31
N GLU A 349 -26.85 -0.70 -8.18
CA GLU A 349 -25.56 -0.02 -8.11
C GLU A 349 -24.41 -1.03 -8.03
N TYR A 350 -23.52 -1.01 -9.01
CA TYR A 350 -22.30 -1.79 -9.04
C TYR A 350 -21.08 -0.86 -8.85
N PRO A 351 -20.36 -0.94 -7.72
CA PRO A 351 -19.17 -0.14 -7.51
C PRO A 351 -18.10 -0.46 -8.56
N MET A 352 -17.58 0.56 -9.21
CA MET A 352 -16.52 0.46 -10.21
C MET A 352 -15.15 0.63 -9.57
N LEU A 353 -14.12 0.09 -10.22
CA LEU A 353 -12.75 0.12 -9.74
C LEU A 353 -11.82 0.67 -10.82
N ALA A 354 -10.75 1.36 -10.41
CA ALA A 354 -9.73 1.89 -11.30
C ALA A 354 -8.34 1.42 -10.88
N CYS A 355 -7.55 0.98 -11.84
CA CYS A 355 -6.18 0.49 -11.59
C CYS A 355 -5.16 1.64 -11.48
N VAL A 356 -5.31 2.69 -12.28
CA VAL A 356 -4.46 3.88 -12.23
C VAL A 356 -5.25 5.04 -11.64
N LYS A 357 -4.82 5.52 -10.47
CA LYS A 357 -5.44 6.64 -9.77
C LYS A 357 -4.71 7.93 -10.11
N SER A 358 -5.15 8.60 -11.18
CA SER A 358 -4.70 9.95 -11.52
C SER A 358 -5.91 10.81 -11.81
N TYR A 359 -6.53 11.33 -10.75
CA TYR A 359 -7.80 12.03 -10.88
C TYR A 359 -7.66 13.36 -11.63
N GLU A 360 -6.50 14.03 -11.57
CA GLU A 360 -6.25 15.25 -12.37
C GLU A 360 -6.23 14.98 -13.89
N THR A 361 -5.66 13.84 -14.31
CA THR A 361 -5.43 13.54 -15.73
C THR A 361 -6.43 12.55 -16.32
N GLY A 362 -7.27 11.94 -15.49
CA GLY A 362 -8.20 10.87 -15.87
C GLY A 362 -7.80 9.52 -15.28
N ALA A 363 -8.75 8.90 -14.59
CA ALA A 363 -8.70 7.52 -14.12
C ALA A 363 -9.79 6.70 -14.84
N LEU A 364 -9.41 5.58 -15.45
CA LEU A 364 -10.35 4.65 -16.09
C LEU A 364 -10.95 3.72 -15.04
N PHE A 365 -12.27 3.77 -14.88
CA PHE A 365 -13.04 2.90 -14.02
C PHE A 365 -13.69 1.80 -14.85
N GLU A 366 -13.63 0.58 -14.34
CA GLU A 366 -14.12 -0.64 -15.01
C GLU A 366 -15.01 -1.43 -14.04
N GLN A 367 -16.03 -2.10 -14.59
CA GLN A 367 -16.88 -3.05 -13.89
C GLN A 367 -17.50 -4.04 -14.88
N SER A 368 -17.80 -5.25 -14.42
CA SER A 368 -18.58 -6.22 -15.18
C SER A 368 -19.75 -6.80 -14.38
N THR A 369 -20.78 -7.23 -15.10
CA THR A 369 -21.94 -7.95 -14.56
C THR A 369 -22.47 -8.91 -15.63
N THR A 370 -23.20 -9.95 -15.23
CA THR A 370 -23.83 -10.89 -16.16
C THR A 370 -25.33 -10.65 -16.27
N VAL A 371 -25.92 -11.08 -17.39
CA VAL A 371 -27.37 -11.08 -17.65
C VAL A 371 -27.83 -12.46 -18.12
N THR A 372 -29.06 -12.83 -17.81
CA THR A 372 -29.59 -14.19 -18.08
C THR A 372 -30.72 -14.23 -19.09
N GLU A 373 -31.24 -13.06 -19.51
CA GLU A 373 -32.38 -12.97 -20.41
C GLU A 373 -32.08 -12.09 -21.61
N THR A 374 -32.67 -12.41 -22.76
CA THR A 374 -32.62 -11.55 -23.94
C THR A 374 -33.48 -10.31 -23.72
N GLY A 375 -32.92 -9.12 -23.91
CA GLY A 375 -33.67 -7.90 -23.66
C GLY A 375 -32.86 -6.61 -23.81
N TRP A 376 -33.58 -5.49 -23.66
CA TRP A 376 -32.99 -4.18 -23.45
C TRP A 376 -32.75 -3.98 -21.96
N TYR A 377 -31.55 -3.53 -21.63
CA TYR A 377 -31.13 -3.21 -20.27
C TYR A 377 -30.72 -1.75 -20.19
N ASP A 378 -31.31 -1.02 -19.25
CA ASP A 378 -31.06 0.39 -19.00
C ASP A 378 -29.86 0.55 -18.06
N TYR A 379 -29.00 1.51 -18.37
CA TYR A 379 -27.84 1.84 -17.56
C TYR A 379 -27.49 3.32 -17.55
N TYR A 380 -26.75 3.73 -16.53
CA TYR A 380 -26.03 5.00 -16.48
C TYR A 380 -24.87 4.92 -15.49
N PHE A 381 -23.98 5.89 -15.53
CA PHE A 381 -22.86 6.00 -14.59
C PHE A 381 -23.12 7.13 -13.61
N GLN A 382 -22.70 6.95 -12.36
CA GLN A 382 -22.83 7.94 -11.30
C GLN A 382 -21.52 8.05 -10.52
N PHE A 383 -20.95 9.26 -10.51
CA PHE A 383 -19.73 9.56 -9.78
C PHE A 383 -19.92 10.78 -8.89
N SER A 384 -19.28 10.79 -7.72
CA SER A 384 -19.27 11.93 -6.82
C SER A 384 -17.94 12.07 -6.11
N ASP A 385 -17.40 13.28 -6.06
CA ASP A 385 -16.22 13.65 -5.27
C ASP A 385 -16.53 13.85 -3.77
N GLY A 386 -17.79 13.64 -3.35
CA GLY A 386 -18.27 13.87 -1.98
C GLY A 386 -19.06 15.16 -1.79
N LEU A 387 -18.96 16.11 -2.73
CA LEU A 387 -19.71 17.37 -2.72
C LEU A 387 -20.61 17.51 -3.96
N ASP A 388 -20.06 17.27 -5.14
CA ASP A 388 -20.75 17.30 -6.42
C ASP A 388 -20.96 15.87 -6.95
N THR A 389 -22.07 15.67 -7.66
CA THR A 389 -22.41 14.38 -8.29
C THR A 389 -22.65 14.60 -9.77
N VAL A 390 -21.98 13.80 -10.60
CA VAL A 390 -22.16 13.76 -12.05
C VAL A 390 -22.74 12.43 -12.48
N VAL A 391 -23.65 12.48 -13.45
CA VAL A 391 -24.32 11.31 -14.01
C VAL A 391 -24.33 11.39 -15.54
N THR A 392 -24.17 10.25 -16.21
CA THR A 392 -24.46 10.18 -17.64
C THR A 392 -25.98 10.19 -17.87
N PRO A 393 -26.45 10.58 -19.06
CA PRO A 393 -27.82 10.29 -19.48
C PRO A 393 -28.11 8.78 -19.37
N LEU A 394 -29.37 8.43 -19.15
CA LEU A 394 -29.84 7.05 -19.25
C LEU A 394 -29.64 6.56 -20.69
N ASP A 395 -29.02 5.39 -20.82
CA ASP A 395 -28.79 4.70 -22.09
C ASP A 395 -29.18 3.22 -21.94
N SER A 396 -29.16 2.46 -23.02
CA SER A 396 -29.60 1.06 -23.00
C SER A 396 -28.77 0.19 -23.93
N ILE A 397 -28.47 -1.04 -23.49
CA ILE A 397 -27.81 -2.07 -24.29
C ILE A 397 -28.79 -3.21 -24.55
N TYR A 398 -28.84 -3.68 -25.80
CA TYR A 398 -29.58 -4.89 -26.14
C TYR A 398 -28.64 -6.09 -26.02
N VAL A 399 -29.05 -7.09 -25.25
CA VAL A 399 -28.33 -8.34 -25.11
C VAL A 399 -29.19 -9.46 -25.67
N GLU A 400 -28.60 -10.25 -26.56
CA GLU A 400 -29.21 -11.46 -27.11
C GLU A 400 -28.56 -12.66 -26.45
N ILE A 401 -29.26 -13.26 -25.49
CA ILE A 401 -28.89 -14.54 -24.90
C ILE A 401 -29.31 -15.62 -25.89
N ILE A 402 -28.33 -16.26 -26.49
CA ILE A 402 -28.55 -17.39 -27.39
C ILE A 402 -28.84 -18.60 -26.52
N THR A 403 -30.11 -18.93 -26.35
CA THR A 403 -30.48 -20.20 -25.73
C THR A 403 -30.25 -21.32 -26.74
N TYR A 404 -29.36 -22.27 -26.44
CA TYR A 404 -29.14 -23.47 -27.24
C TYR A 404 -29.31 -24.73 -26.39
N ILE A 405 -29.47 -25.87 -27.05
CA ILE A 405 -29.49 -27.17 -26.38
C ILE A 405 -28.09 -27.75 -26.48
N CYS A 406 -27.43 -28.01 -25.34
CA CYS A 406 -26.14 -28.66 -25.36
C CYS A 406 -26.19 -29.98 -26.11
N GLY A 407 -25.29 -30.13 -27.09
CA GLY A 407 -25.22 -31.31 -27.95
C GLY A 407 -26.16 -31.31 -29.16
N ASP A 408 -27.02 -30.29 -29.35
CA ASP A 408 -27.80 -30.09 -30.59
C ASP A 408 -26.97 -29.34 -31.63
N ALA A 409 -25.88 -29.97 -32.07
CA ALA A 409 -24.96 -29.38 -33.04
C ALA A 409 -25.62 -29.11 -34.41
N SER A 410 -26.73 -29.79 -34.71
CA SER A 410 -27.45 -29.65 -35.97
C SER A 410 -28.56 -28.58 -35.94
N GLY A 411 -28.93 -28.09 -34.76
CA GLY A 411 -29.98 -27.09 -34.55
C GLY A 411 -31.38 -27.63 -34.85
N ASP A 412 -31.61 -28.93 -34.66
CA ASP A 412 -32.90 -29.59 -34.92
C ASP A 412 -33.78 -29.76 -33.67
N GLU A 413 -33.37 -29.11 -32.57
CA GLU A 413 -33.97 -29.13 -31.24
C GLU A 413 -33.87 -30.50 -30.53
N THR A 414 -33.08 -31.44 -31.04
CA THR A 414 -32.95 -32.78 -30.45
C THR A 414 -31.53 -33.34 -30.43
N VAL A 415 -30.98 -33.57 -29.24
CA VAL A 415 -29.67 -34.23 -29.09
C VAL A 415 -29.76 -35.72 -29.48
N ASN A 416 -29.20 -36.07 -30.63
CA ASN A 416 -29.19 -37.43 -31.13
C ASN A 416 -27.94 -37.77 -31.98
N VAL A 417 -27.95 -38.91 -32.66
CA VAL A 417 -26.79 -39.36 -33.47
C VAL A 417 -26.52 -38.44 -34.68
N SER A 418 -27.52 -37.69 -35.16
CA SER A 418 -27.31 -36.70 -36.23
C SER A 418 -26.35 -35.61 -35.82
N ASP A 419 -26.34 -35.18 -34.57
CA ASP A 419 -25.44 -34.15 -34.05
C ASP A 419 -23.99 -34.65 -34.02
N ALA A 420 -23.77 -35.89 -33.57
CA ALA A 420 -22.45 -36.51 -33.65
C ALA A 420 -21.93 -36.60 -35.10
N VAL A 421 -22.81 -36.92 -36.05
CA VAL A 421 -22.47 -36.94 -37.48
C VAL A 421 -22.22 -35.53 -38.02
N TYR A 422 -22.99 -34.54 -37.56
CA TYR A 422 -22.82 -33.13 -37.92
C TYR A 422 -21.43 -32.62 -37.48
N LEU A 423 -21.04 -32.87 -36.22
CA LEU A 423 -19.72 -32.53 -35.70
C LEU A 423 -18.59 -33.23 -36.48
N ILE A 424 -18.71 -34.53 -36.77
CA ILE A 424 -17.71 -35.26 -37.59
C ILE A 424 -17.57 -34.61 -38.98
N ASN A 425 -18.68 -34.23 -39.62
CA ASN A 425 -18.63 -33.58 -40.92
C ASN A 425 -18.01 -32.17 -40.84
N TYR A 426 -18.31 -31.41 -39.79
CA TYR A 426 -17.68 -30.13 -39.55
C TYR A 426 -16.16 -30.29 -39.38
N ILE A 427 -15.73 -31.20 -38.48
CA ILE A 427 -14.32 -31.45 -38.15
C ILE A 427 -13.50 -31.94 -39.36
N PHE A 428 -14.03 -32.88 -40.14
CA PHE A 428 -13.26 -33.55 -41.20
C PHE A 428 -13.53 -33.04 -42.61
N LEU A 429 -14.71 -32.50 -42.87
CA LEU A 429 -15.14 -32.06 -44.20
C LEU A 429 -15.29 -30.53 -44.30
N GLY A 430 -15.21 -29.81 -43.18
CA GLY A 430 -15.34 -28.35 -43.15
C GLY A 430 -16.73 -27.88 -43.58
N THR A 431 -17.78 -28.63 -43.20
CA THR A 431 -19.17 -28.17 -43.37
C THR A 431 -19.47 -26.96 -42.47
N ALA A 432 -20.71 -26.47 -42.49
CA ALA A 432 -21.11 -25.40 -41.57
C ALA A 432 -20.81 -25.82 -40.12
N ALA A 433 -20.30 -24.87 -39.32
CA ALA A 433 -20.11 -25.07 -37.89
C ALA A 433 -21.47 -25.12 -37.17
N PRO A 434 -21.52 -25.68 -35.95
CA PRO A 434 -22.65 -25.45 -35.05
C PRO A 434 -22.83 -23.95 -34.78
N ASP A 435 -24.07 -23.52 -34.58
CA ASP A 435 -24.44 -22.12 -34.34
C ASP A 435 -25.50 -22.08 -33.22
N PRO A 436 -25.13 -21.72 -31.98
CA PRO A 436 -23.80 -21.28 -31.54
C PRO A 436 -22.78 -22.42 -31.53
N LEU A 437 -21.47 -22.11 -31.52
CA LEU A 437 -20.40 -23.13 -31.54
C LEU A 437 -20.48 -24.04 -30.32
N GLU A 438 -20.86 -23.46 -29.20
CA GLU A 438 -21.03 -24.04 -27.88
C GLU A 438 -22.05 -25.20 -27.89
N SER A 439 -23.04 -25.18 -28.79
CA SER A 439 -23.96 -26.31 -28.99
C SER A 439 -23.26 -27.60 -29.44
N GLY A 440 -22.06 -27.47 -30.02
CA GLY A 440 -21.21 -28.58 -30.46
C GLY A 440 -20.04 -28.92 -29.54
N ASP A 441 -19.76 -28.12 -28.51
CA ASP A 441 -18.72 -28.33 -27.49
C ASP A 441 -19.31 -29.11 -26.31
N VAL A 442 -19.58 -30.39 -26.55
CA VAL A 442 -20.40 -31.25 -25.68
C VAL A 442 -19.69 -31.62 -24.38
N ASN A 443 -18.36 -31.52 -24.35
CA ASN A 443 -17.57 -31.74 -23.14
C ASN A 443 -17.21 -30.43 -22.40
N CYS A 444 -17.68 -29.28 -22.91
CA CYS A 444 -17.43 -27.94 -22.37
C CYS A 444 -15.93 -27.62 -22.14
N ASP A 445 -15.04 -28.11 -23.02
CA ASP A 445 -13.59 -27.89 -22.94
C ASP A 445 -13.10 -26.65 -23.71
N GLY A 446 -14.01 -25.94 -24.36
CA GLY A 446 -13.78 -24.76 -25.19
C GLY A 446 -13.38 -25.09 -26.62
N THR A 447 -13.36 -26.37 -27.03
CA THR A 447 -12.88 -26.79 -28.36
C THR A 447 -13.70 -27.93 -28.98
N ILE A 448 -14.40 -27.62 -30.07
CA ILE A 448 -15.10 -28.64 -30.87
C ILE A 448 -14.11 -29.59 -31.56
N ASN A 449 -14.09 -30.84 -31.13
CA ASN A 449 -13.24 -31.90 -31.66
C ASN A 449 -13.93 -33.28 -31.65
N VAL A 450 -13.17 -34.34 -31.96
CA VAL A 450 -13.74 -35.70 -32.10
C VAL A 450 -14.30 -36.22 -30.77
N SER A 451 -13.78 -35.73 -29.63
CA SER A 451 -14.25 -36.15 -28.31
C SER A 451 -15.70 -35.75 -28.05
N ASP A 452 -16.15 -34.60 -28.56
CA ASP A 452 -17.55 -34.14 -28.47
C ASP A 452 -18.50 -35.09 -29.21
N SER A 453 -18.09 -35.50 -30.42
CA SER A 453 -18.86 -36.49 -31.19
C SER A 453 -18.96 -37.84 -30.45
N VAL A 454 -17.88 -38.24 -29.77
CA VAL A 454 -17.87 -39.47 -28.95
C VAL A 454 -18.74 -39.32 -27.71
N TRP A 455 -18.78 -38.15 -27.09
CA TRP A 455 -19.65 -37.86 -25.95
C TRP A 455 -21.13 -38.01 -26.32
N ILE A 456 -21.57 -37.39 -27.41
CA ILE A 456 -22.95 -37.54 -27.91
C ILE A 456 -23.29 -39.01 -28.16
N ILE A 457 -22.38 -39.78 -28.80
CA ILE A 457 -22.60 -41.23 -29.03
C ILE A 457 -22.74 -41.99 -27.71
N ASN A 458 -21.90 -41.71 -26.72
CA ASN A 458 -21.97 -42.37 -25.42
C ASN A 458 -23.25 -41.99 -24.67
N PHE A 459 -23.65 -40.72 -24.70
CA PHE A 459 -24.90 -40.26 -24.11
C PHE A 459 -26.10 -41.00 -24.73
N VAL A 460 -26.19 -40.99 -26.06
CA VAL A 460 -27.31 -41.57 -26.81
C VAL A 460 -27.38 -43.10 -26.69
N PHE A 461 -26.24 -43.81 -26.69
CA PHE A 461 -26.23 -45.28 -26.75
C PHE A 461 -25.88 -45.99 -25.43
N LEU A 462 -25.12 -45.33 -24.55
CA LEU A 462 -24.62 -45.92 -23.30
C LEU A 462 -25.24 -45.26 -22.06
N GLY A 463 -25.97 -44.14 -22.22
CA GLY A 463 -26.58 -43.41 -21.11
C GLY A 463 -25.55 -42.80 -20.16
N SER A 464 -24.45 -42.27 -20.70
CA SER A 464 -23.52 -41.42 -19.93
C SER A 464 -24.17 -40.08 -19.56
N ASN A 465 -23.42 -39.22 -18.86
CA ASN A 465 -23.85 -37.86 -18.53
C ASN A 465 -24.36 -37.10 -19.75
N GLN A 466 -25.26 -36.13 -19.50
CA GLN A 466 -25.79 -35.25 -20.53
C GLN A 466 -24.65 -34.42 -21.17
N PRO A 467 -24.85 -33.89 -22.39
CA PRO A 467 -24.01 -32.83 -22.93
C PRO A 467 -23.75 -31.70 -21.92
N CYS A 468 -22.48 -31.30 -21.75
CA CYS A 468 -21.99 -30.33 -20.76
C CYS A 468 -22.33 -30.62 -19.29
N ASP A 469 -22.75 -31.83 -18.93
CA ASP A 469 -22.84 -32.28 -17.53
C ASP A 469 -21.52 -32.98 -17.16
N VAL A 470 -20.48 -32.18 -16.94
CA VAL A 470 -19.10 -32.69 -16.73
C VAL A 470 -18.90 -33.23 -15.31
N ASP A 471 -19.71 -32.79 -14.34
CA ASP A 471 -19.62 -33.18 -12.94
C ASP A 471 -20.59 -34.32 -12.54
N GLY A 472 -21.56 -34.65 -13.39
CA GLY A 472 -22.48 -35.78 -13.24
C GLY A 472 -23.62 -35.51 -12.26
N ASP A 473 -24.05 -34.26 -12.13
CA ASP A 473 -25.16 -33.87 -11.26
C ASP A 473 -26.54 -33.90 -11.95
N ASP A 474 -26.58 -34.36 -13.20
CA ASP A 474 -27.74 -34.40 -14.10
C ASP A 474 -28.23 -33.01 -14.57
N ILE A 475 -27.44 -31.94 -14.41
CA ILE A 475 -27.70 -30.57 -14.88
C ILE A 475 -26.60 -30.19 -15.89
N PRO A 476 -26.96 -29.87 -17.15
CA PRO A 476 -25.98 -29.32 -18.11
C PRO A 476 -25.39 -27.98 -17.63
N ASP A 477 -24.08 -27.79 -17.77
CA ASP A 477 -23.34 -26.55 -17.46
C ASP A 477 -23.37 -25.51 -18.59
N CYS A 478 -24.39 -25.62 -19.44
CA CYS A 478 -24.84 -24.58 -20.35
C CYS A 478 -26.25 -24.12 -19.92
#